data_AF-A0A7S2N579-F1
#
_entry.id   AF-A0A7S2N579-F1
#
_cell.length_a   1.000
_cell.length_b   1.000
_cell.length_c   1.000
_cell.angle_alpha   90.00
_cell.angle_beta   90.00
_cell.angle_gamma   90.00
#
_symmetry.space_group_name_H-M   'P 1'
#
loop_
_entity.id
_entity.type
_entity.pdbx_description
1 polymer ?
#
loop_
_entity_poly.entity_id
_entity_poly.type
_entity_poly.pdbx_seq_one_letter_code
_entity_poly.pdbx_strand_id
1 'polypeptide(L)'
;CMYCCFDFFSNDRLVKSITSPAFVMHGQLDDIIPLYHGVRLSGLAPKRCQWPGYFPRDAGHNDLVESNPEAYFDEVGAFLKGISERADRASAPLQATGIGKPAQIQ
;
A
#
# COMPACT_ATOMS: atom_id res chain seq x y z
N CYS A 1 16.15 -6.44 22.61
CA CYS A 1 16.43 -5.40 21.60
C CYS A 1 15.56 -4.17 21.94
N MET A 2 16.14 -2.97 22.07
CA MET A 2 15.42 -1.74 22.43
C MET A 2 14.32 -1.38 21.41
N TYR A 3 14.53 -1.74 20.14
CA TYR A 3 13.60 -1.53 19.03
C TYR A 3 12.38 -2.46 19.06
N CYS A 4 12.40 -3.54 19.87
CA CYS A 4 11.25 -4.44 20.00
C CYS A 4 10.06 -3.84 20.73
N CYS A 5 10.25 -2.77 21.53
CA CYS A 5 9.20 -2.26 22.42
C CYS A 5 8.83 -0.80 22.15
N PHE A 6 9.53 -0.11 21.24
CA PHE A 6 9.37 1.33 21.04
C PHE A 6 9.38 1.68 19.55
N ASP A 7 8.25 2.22 19.08
CA ASP A 7 8.15 2.95 17.81
C ASP A 7 8.67 4.37 18.04
N PHE A 8 9.97 4.57 17.85
CA PHE A 8 10.65 5.83 18.12
C PHE A 8 10.07 7.01 17.32
N PHE A 9 9.56 6.73 16.12
CA PHE A 9 9.08 7.75 15.19
C PHE A 9 7.56 7.95 15.26
N SER A 10 6.87 7.23 16.14
CA SER A 10 5.40 7.26 16.23
C SER A 10 4.71 6.97 14.89
N ASN A 11 5.33 6.14 14.04
CA ASN A 11 4.80 5.70 12.75
C ASN A 11 3.39 5.12 12.88
N ASP A 12 3.11 4.35 13.94
CA ASP A 12 1.80 3.80 14.26
C ASP A 12 0.70 4.86 14.37
N ARG A 13 1.05 6.02 14.94
CA ARG A 13 0.13 7.14 15.11
C ARG A 13 -0.06 7.87 13.79
N LEU A 14 1.05 8.12 13.09
CA LEU A 14 1.06 8.90 11.85
C LEU A 14 0.35 8.17 10.71
N VAL A 15 0.60 6.86 10.56
CA VAL A 15 0.05 6.04 9.47
C VAL A 15 -1.47 6.05 9.43
N LYS A 16 -2.15 6.20 10.58
CA LYS A 16 -3.62 6.27 10.67
C LYS A 16 -4.22 7.49 9.97
N SER A 17 -3.41 8.52 9.72
CA SER A 17 -3.84 9.80 9.16
C SER A 17 -3.48 10.00 7.68
N ILE A 18 -2.80 9.04 7.07
CA ILE A 18 -2.41 9.15 5.66
C ILE A 18 -3.64 9.18 4.75
N THR A 19 -3.52 9.88 3.64
CA THR A 19 -4.58 10.03 2.63
C THR A 19 -4.20 9.43 1.29
N SER A 20 -2.92 9.13 1.07
CA SER A 20 -2.40 8.48 -0.13
C SER A 20 -2.37 6.95 0.02
N PRO A 21 -2.39 6.19 -1.10
CA PRO A 21 -2.05 4.78 -1.08
C PRO A 21 -0.66 4.54 -0.48
N ALA A 22 -0.53 3.48 0.31
CA ALA A 22 0.70 3.11 0.99
C ALA A 22 0.98 1.62 0.80
N PHE A 23 2.21 1.34 0.39
CA PHE A 23 2.75 0.01 0.21
C PHE A 23 3.90 -0.17 1.18
N VAL A 24 3.73 -1.11 2.13
CA VAL A 24 4.72 -1.40 3.17
C VAL A 24 5.52 -2.62 2.76
N MET A 25 6.84 -2.50 2.75
CA MET A 25 7.79 -3.56 2.46
C MET A 25 8.71 -3.75 3.67
N HIS A 26 8.97 -4.98 4.10
CA HIS A 26 9.82 -5.24 5.26
C HIS A 26 10.42 -6.65 5.23
N GLY A 27 11.74 -6.76 5.41
CA GLY A 27 12.44 -8.06 5.41
C GLY A 27 12.14 -8.87 6.68
N GLN A 28 11.83 -10.16 6.55
CA GLN A 28 11.51 -10.98 7.73
C GLN A 28 12.73 -11.27 8.61
N LEU A 29 13.95 -11.13 8.08
CA LEU A 29 15.21 -11.33 8.78
C LEU A 29 15.88 -10.01 9.19
N ASP A 30 15.14 -8.90 9.19
CA ASP A 30 15.65 -7.60 9.64
C ASP A 30 16.09 -7.66 11.12
N ASP A 31 17.39 -7.51 11.34
CA ASP A 31 18.06 -7.58 12.63
C ASP A 31 18.11 -6.23 13.37
N ILE A 32 17.73 -5.15 12.69
CA ILE A 32 17.69 -3.79 13.23
C ILE A 32 16.26 -3.44 13.65
N ILE A 33 15.30 -3.59 12.74
CA ILE A 33 13.88 -3.27 12.94
C ILE A 33 13.05 -4.56 12.86
N PRO A 34 12.50 -5.05 13.98
CA PRO A 34 11.71 -6.28 13.99
C PRO A 34 10.50 -6.26 13.05
N LEU A 35 10.23 -7.41 12.39
CA LEU A 35 9.13 -7.61 11.43
C LEU A 35 7.76 -7.10 11.90
N TYR A 36 7.47 -7.18 13.20
CA TYR A 36 6.16 -6.77 13.73
C TYR A 36 5.85 -5.30 13.42
N HIS A 37 6.85 -4.43 13.31
CA HIS A 37 6.67 -3.02 12.95
C HIS A 37 6.08 -2.88 11.54
N GLY A 38 6.66 -3.57 10.54
CA GLY A 38 6.17 -3.54 9.17
C GLY A 38 4.75 -4.12 9.04
N VAL A 39 4.50 -5.27 9.68
CA VAL A 39 3.17 -5.90 9.69
C VAL A 39 2.12 -4.98 10.32
N ARG A 40 2.47 -4.35 11.45
CA ARG A 40 1.58 -3.45 12.17
C ARG A 40 1.32 -2.16 11.39
N LEU A 41 2.34 -1.57 10.77
CA LEU A 41 2.21 -0.38 9.93
C LEU A 41 1.26 -0.64 8.75
N SER A 42 1.43 -1.78 8.08
CA SER A 42 0.56 -2.22 6.98
C SER A 42 -0.90 -2.34 7.43
N GLY A 43 -1.15 -2.92 8.61
CA GLY A 43 -2.50 -3.09 9.15
C GLY A 43 -3.15 -1.80 9.70
N LEU A 44 -2.37 -0.83 10.17
CA LEU A 44 -2.89 0.40 10.78
C LEU A 44 -3.22 1.51 9.79
N ALA A 45 -2.71 1.46 8.56
CA ALA A 45 -3.08 2.40 7.51
C ALA A 45 -4.61 2.36 7.25
N PRO A 46 -5.27 3.47 6.85
CA PRO A 46 -6.68 3.44 6.48
C PRO A 46 -6.94 2.44 5.36
N LYS A 47 -8.02 1.65 5.45
CA LYS A 47 -8.34 0.59 4.46
C LYS A 47 -8.27 1.04 2.99
N ARG A 48 -8.72 2.26 2.69
CA ARG A 48 -8.66 2.84 1.32
C ARG A 48 -7.23 3.11 0.82
N CYS A 49 -6.31 3.31 1.75
CA CYS A 49 -4.90 3.60 1.52
C CYS A 49 -4.05 2.33 1.51
N GLN A 50 -4.51 1.23 2.10
CA GLN A 50 -3.76 -0.01 2.17
C GLN A 50 -3.49 -0.61 0.78
N TRP A 51 -2.25 -1.05 0.58
CA TRP A 51 -1.83 -2.01 -0.44
C TRP A 51 -1.37 -3.30 0.27
N PRO A 52 -1.55 -4.49 -0.33
CA PRO A 52 -0.94 -5.71 0.19
C PRO A 52 0.56 -5.50 0.48
N GLY A 53 1.01 -5.80 1.69
CA GLY A 53 2.42 -5.61 2.05
C GLY A 53 3.31 -6.71 1.47
N TYR A 54 4.58 -6.38 1.22
CA TYR A 54 5.60 -7.31 0.73
C TYR A 54 6.60 -7.63 1.85
N PHE A 55 6.62 -8.89 2.26
CA PHE A 55 7.41 -9.35 3.40
C PHE A 55 8.27 -10.57 3.00
N PRO A 56 9.36 -10.38 2.24
CA PRO A 56 10.19 -11.49 1.78
C PRO A 56 10.84 -12.24 2.95
N ARG A 57 10.81 -13.57 2.89
CA ARG A 57 11.27 -14.46 3.97
C ARG A 57 12.78 -14.42 4.19
N ASP A 58 13.54 -14.19 3.12
CA ASP A 58 14.99 -14.31 3.11
C ASP A 58 15.72 -12.96 3.05
N ALA A 59 14.99 -11.85 3.27
CA ALA A 59 15.57 -10.50 3.28
C ALA A 59 15.71 -9.95 4.70
N GLY A 60 16.81 -9.26 4.95
CA GLY A 60 17.08 -8.43 6.13
C GLY A 60 16.82 -6.93 5.90
N HIS A 61 17.60 -6.10 6.58
CA HIS A 61 17.37 -4.64 6.63
C HIS A 61 17.73 -3.90 5.33
N ASN A 62 18.74 -4.38 4.60
CA ASN A 62 19.40 -3.62 3.52
C ASN A 62 19.41 -4.35 2.17
N ASP A 63 18.71 -5.48 2.03
CA ASP A 63 18.82 -6.43 0.92
C ASP A 63 17.45 -6.86 0.37
N LEU A 64 16.42 -6.03 0.55
CA LEU A 64 15.07 -6.27 0.00
C LEU A 64 15.08 -6.47 -1.51
N VAL A 65 15.95 -5.76 -2.24
CA VAL A 65 16.05 -5.86 -3.70
C VAL A 65 16.91 -7.07 -4.07
N GLU A 66 18.06 -7.23 -3.43
CA GLU A 66 19.07 -8.25 -3.75
C GLU A 66 18.61 -9.66 -3.42
N SER A 67 17.79 -9.83 -2.38
CA SER A 67 17.25 -11.13 -1.97
C SER A 67 16.32 -11.74 -3.02
N ASN A 68 15.55 -10.91 -3.74
CA ASN A 68 14.73 -11.34 -4.87
C ASN A 68 14.37 -10.14 -5.77
N PRO A 69 15.23 -9.80 -6.75
CA PRO A 69 15.02 -8.62 -7.60
C PRO A 69 13.73 -8.70 -8.42
N GLU A 70 13.43 -9.89 -8.95
CA GLU A 70 12.24 -10.11 -9.77
C GLU A 70 10.96 -9.83 -8.98
N ALA A 71 10.79 -10.48 -7.81
CA ALA A 71 9.63 -10.25 -6.96
C ALA A 71 9.54 -8.81 -6.46
N TYR A 72 10.68 -8.18 -6.11
CA TYR A 72 10.69 -6.79 -5.68
C TYR A 72 10.14 -5.85 -6.78
N PHE A 73 10.64 -5.98 -8.01
CA PHE A 73 10.19 -5.13 -9.11
C PHE A 73 8.77 -5.45 -9.56
N ASP A 74 8.33 -6.71 -9.49
CA ASP A 74 6.95 -7.10 -9.76
C ASP A 74 5.98 -6.45 -8.77
N GLU A 75 6.28 -6.49 -7.47
CA GLU A 75 5.44 -5.91 -6.42
C GLU A 75 5.38 -4.37 -6.52
N VAL A 76 6.52 -3.71 -6.74
CA VAL A 76 6.58 -2.27 -6.99
C VAL A 76 5.81 -1.89 -8.26
N GLY A 77 5.97 -2.66 -9.32
CA GLY A 77 5.27 -2.47 -10.59
C GLY A 77 3.75 -2.61 -10.42
N ALA A 78 3.29 -3.64 -9.71
CA ALA A 78 1.89 -3.86 -9.40
C ALA A 78 1.30 -2.68 -8.59
N PHE A 79 2.04 -2.17 -7.60
CA PHE A 79 1.64 -1.00 -6.82
C PHE A 79 1.49 0.25 -7.70
N LEU A 80 2.51 0.58 -8.49
CA LEU A 80 2.51 1.77 -9.34
C LEU A 80 1.40 1.71 -10.40
N LYS A 81 1.24 0.56 -11.07
CA LYS A 81 0.16 0.34 -12.02
C LYS A 81 -1.20 0.51 -11.36
N GLY A 82 -1.40 -0.11 -10.20
CA GLY A 82 -2.64 -0.02 -9.44
C GLY A 82 -2.98 1.41 -9.00
N ILE A 83 -1.98 2.24 -8.66
CA ILE A 83 -2.19 3.67 -8.37
C ILE A 83 -2.58 4.43 -9.64
N SER A 84 -1.89 4.21 -10.76
CA SER A 84 -2.22 4.86 -12.03
C SER A 84 -3.67 4.62 -12.42
N GLU A 85 -4.11 3.35 -12.37
CA GLU A 85 -5.49 2.99 -12.69
C GLU A 85 -6.51 3.62 -11.73
N ARG A 86 -6.18 3.79 -10.44
CA ARG A 86 -7.04 4.50 -9.47
C ARG A 86 -7.14 5.99 -9.81
N ALA A 87 -6.02 6.60 -10.20
CA ALA A 87 -5.98 8.00 -10.60
C ALA A 87 -6.79 8.24 -11.89
N ASP A 88 -6.65 7.37 -12.89
CA ASP A 88 -7.41 7.42 -14.14
C ASP A 88 -8.92 7.29 -13.92
N ARG A 89 -9.33 6.39 -13.01
CA ARG A 89 -10.75 6.27 -12.62
C ARG A 89 -11.27 7.49 -11.88
N ALA A 90 -10.44 8.17 -11.10
CA ALA A 90 -10.83 9.37 -10.38
C ALA A 90 -10.92 10.61 -11.29
N SER A 91 -10.17 10.63 -12.40
CA SER A 91 -10.18 11.70 -13.40
C SER A 91 -11.19 11.48 -14.54
N ALA A 92 -11.75 10.27 -14.66
CA ALA A 92 -12.79 9.97 -15.64
C ALA A 92 -14.04 10.83 -15.41
N PRO A 93 -14.61 11.48 -16.46
CA PRO A 93 -15.83 12.27 -16.32
C PRO A 93 -16.98 11.37 -15.85
N LEU A 94 -17.77 11.86 -14.88
CA LEU A 94 -19.03 11.22 -14.47
C LEU A 94 -19.83 10.92 -15.75
N GLN A 95 -20.02 9.65 -16.08
CA GLN A 95 -20.99 9.30 -17.12
C GLN A 95 -22.35 9.77 -16.60
N ALA A 96 -22.91 10.80 -17.26
CA ALA A 96 -24.27 11.23 -17.03
C ALA A 96 -25.18 10.03 -17.26
N THR A 97 -25.71 9.46 -16.17
CA THR A 97 -26.78 8.47 -16.22
C THR A 97 -27.89 9.06 -17.08
N GLY A 98 -28.14 8.43 -18.22
CA GLY A 98 -29.02 8.93 -19.26
C GLY A 98 -30.36 9.39 -18.72
N ILE A 99 -30.71 10.64 -19.02
CA ILE A 99 -32.08 11.14 -18.92
C ILE A 99 -32.91 10.25 -19.85
N GLY A 100 -33.79 9.43 -19.28
CA GLY A 100 -34.76 8.64 -20.03
C GLY A 100 -35.56 9.56 -20.95
N LYS A 101 -35.61 9.24 -22.25
CA LYS A 101 -36.47 9.93 -23.21
C LYS A 101 -37.93 9.88 -22.70
N PRO A 102 -38.69 11.00 -22.72
CA PRO A 102 -40.11 10.93 -22.43
C PRO A 102 -40.82 10.11 -23.51
N ALA A 103 -41.69 9.22 -23.06
CA ALA A 103 -42.56 8.42 -23.91
C ALA A 103 -43.47 9.36 -24.74
N GLN A 104 -43.45 9.21 -26.06
CA GLN A 104 -44.44 9.83 -26.92
C GLN A 104 -45.75 9.06 -26.79
N ILE A 105 -46.79 9.76 -26.33
CA ILE A 105 -48.17 9.29 -26.34
C ILE A 105 -48.73 9.61 -27.73
N GLN A 106 -49.15 8.58 -28.46
CA GLN A 106 -49.96 8.68 -29.67
C GLN A 106 -51.43 8.86 -29.31
#